data_AF-A0AA85K7S2-F1
#
_entry.id   AF-A0AA85K7S2-F1
#
_cell.length_a   1.000
_cell.length_b   1.000
_cell.length_c   1.000
_cell.angle_alpha   90.00
_cell.angle_beta   90.00
_cell.angle_gamma   90.00
#
_symmetry.space_group_name_H-M   'P 1'
#
loop_
_entity.id
_entity.type
_entity.pdbx_description
1 polymer ?
#
loop_
_entity_poly.entity_id
_entity_poly.type
_entity_poly.pdbx_seq_one_letter_code
_entity_poly.pdbx_strand_id
1 'polypeptide(L)'
;MGDLEFTASLLEDEEEQDATYDRGKKRMFTREIRSMLYAFGDDENPLPETVSLVEDIAVRHILEMNYMTDNLKLISRENHLKGTVGVGL
;
A
#
# COMPACT_ATOMS: atom_id res chain seq x y z
N MET A 1 -13.49 11.33 -24.52
CA MET A 1 -12.60 12.46 -24.21
C MET A 1 -13.08 13.28 -23.00
N GLY A 2 -14.06 12.82 -22.21
CA GLY A 2 -14.63 13.56 -21.08
C GLY A 2 -14.16 13.10 -19.69
N ASP A 3 -13.60 11.89 -19.57
CA ASP A 3 -13.23 11.35 -18.26
C ASP A 3 -11.97 12.00 -17.67
N LEU A 4 -11.04 12.46 -18.53
CA LEU A 4 -9.77 13.03 -18.07
C LEU A 4 -9.93 14.46 -17.51
N GLU A 5 -10.88 15.25 -18.04
CA GLU A 5 -11.22 16.57 -17.48
C GLU A 5 -12.00 16.45 -16.17
N PHE A 6 -12.91 15.47 -16.04
CA PHE A 6 -13.62 15.20 -14.80
C PHE A 6 -12.67 14.80 -13.67
N THR A 7 -11.66 13.99 -13.98
CA THR A 7 -10.61 13.65 -13.01
C THR A 7 -9.76 14.85 -12.66
N ALA A 8 -9.48 15.77 -13.59
CA ALA A 8 -8.62 16.93 -13.34
C ALA A 8 -9.26 17.95 -12.38
N SER A 9 -10.56 18.22 -12.52
CA SER A 9 -11.28 19.12 -11.61
C SER A 9 -11.34 18.58 -10.18
N LEU A 10 -11.47 17.25 -10.02
CA LEU A 10 -11.47 16.62 -8.70
C LEU A 10 -10.10 16.70 -8.02
N LEU A 11 -9.01 16.78 -8.80
CA LEU A 11 -7.65 16.87 -8.26
C LEU A 11 -7.29 18.26 -7.74
N GLU A 12 -7.91 19.32 -8.27
CA GLU A 12 -7.68 20.69 -7.80
C GLU A 12 -8.31 20.93 -6.41
N ASP A 13 -9.47 20.33 -6.12
CA ASP A 13 -10.15 20.46 -4.82
C ASP A 13 -9.48 19.64 -3.69
N GLU A 14 -8.59 18.70 -4.04
CA GLU A 14 -7.91 17.78 -3.10
C GLU A 14 -6.63 18.35 -2.47
N GLU A 15 -5.96 19.28 -3.16
CA GLU A 15 -4.69 19.85 -2.70
C GLU A 15 -4.85 20.72 -1.43
N GLU A 16 -6.05 21.25 -1.17
CA GLU A 16 -6.33 22.07 0.02
C GLU A 16 -6.56 21.25 1.30
N GLN A 17 -7.01 19.99 1.20
CA GLN A 17 -7.31 19.16 2.39
C GLN A 17 -6.07 18.48 2.99
N ASP A 18 -5.07 18.16 2.17
CA ASP A 18 -3.88 17.41 2.61
C ASP A 18 -2.91 18.26 3.45
N ALA A 19 -3.10 19.58 3.50
CA ALA A 19 -2.24 20.52 4.23
C ALA A 19 -2.42 20.51 5.76
N THR A 20 -3.45 19.82 6.29
CA THR A 20 -3.84 19.92 7.71
C THR A 20 -3.48 18.73 8.59
N TYR A 21 -3.03 17.59 8.02
CA TYR A 21 -2.78 16.37 8.78
C TYR A 21 -1.28 15.99 8.84
N ASP A 22 -0.89 15.56 10.05
CA ASP A 22 0.44 15.13 10.54
C ASP A 22 1.64 15.27 9.59
N ARG A 23 2.40 16.35 9.80
CA ARG A 23 3.64 16.70 9.09
C ARG A 23 4.79 15.68 9.30
N GLY A 24 4.60 14.65 10.12
CA GLY A 24 5.59 13.61 10.45
C GLY A 24 5.49 12.31 9.65
N LYS A 25 4.30 11.94 9.14
CA LYS A 25 4.08 10.74 8.32
C LYS A 25 3.62 11.15 6.93
N LYS A 26 4.54 11.05 5.97
CA LYS A 26 4.30 11.40 4.59
C LYS A 26 3.26 10.42 4.02
N ARG A 27 2.02 10.89 3.78
CA ARG A 27 0.99 10.10 3.09
C ARG A 27 1.48 9.88 1.65
N MET A 28 1.73 8.64 1.30
CA MET A 28 2.35 8.23 0.04
C MET A 28 1.31 7.91 -1.03
N PHE A 29 0.11 7.45 -0.61
CA PHE A 29 -0.88 6.86 -1.51
C PHE A 29 -2.29 7.45 -1.37
N THR A 30 -2.46 8.64 -0.77
CA THR A 30 -3.78 9.23 -0.49
C THR A 30 -4.68 9.28 -1.73
N ARG A 31 -4.14 9.79 -2.85
CA ARG A 31 -4.90 9.96 -4.11
C ARG A 31 -5.23 8.62 -4.76
N GLU A 32 -4.29 7.70 -4.75
CA GLU A 32 -4.43 6.36 -5.30
C GLU A 32 -5.47 5.55 -4.51
N ILE A 33 -5.45 5.64 -3.18
CA ILE A 33 -6.44 4.98 -2.31
C ILE A 33 -7.84 5.56 -2.55
N ARG A 34 -7.99 6.88 -2.63
CA ARG A 34 -9.29 7.51 -2.95
C ARG A 34 -9.83 7.06 -4.31
N SER A 35 -8.98 7.05 -5.33
CA SER A 35 -9.34 6.59 -6.67
C SER A 35 -9.74 5.11 -6.67
N MET A 36 -9.04 4.26 -5.93
CA MET A 36 -9.40 2.85 -5.78
C MET A 36 -10.76 2.68 -5.09
N LEU A 37 -11.00 3.37 -3.98
CA LEU A 37 -12.29 3.31 -3.27
C LEU A 37 -13.45 3.64 -4.22
N TYR A 38 -13.33 4.74 -4.96
CA TYR A 38 -14.31 5.11 -5.97
C TYR A 38 -14.46 4.04 -7.07
N ALA A 39 -13.35 3.53 -7.61
CA ALA A 39 -13.37 2.50 -8.65
C ALA A 39 -14.01 1.17 -8.19
N PHE A 40 -13.99 0.88 -6.89
CA PHE A 40 -14.68 -0.26 -6.28
C PHE A 40 -16.16 0.01 -5.95
N GLY A 41 -16.63 1.25 -6.15
CA GLY A 41 -18.01 1.66 -5.90
C GLY A 41 -18.29 2.12 -4.47
N ASP A 42 -17.25 2.45 -3.69
CA ASP A 42 -17.42 3.17 -2.42
C ASP A 42 -17.72 4.66 -2.67
N ASP A 43 -17.75 5.44 -1.59
CA ASP A 43 -18.02 6.87 -1.61
C ASP A 43 -17.01 7.65 -2.48
N GLU A 44 -17.51 8.62 -3.25
CA GLU A 44 -16.70 9.49 -4.13
C GLU A 44 -15.81 10.45 -3.33
N ASN A 45 -16.20 10.81 -2.11
CA ASN A 45 -15.45 11.67 -1.21
C ASN A 45 -15.27 10.99 0.16
N PRO A 46 -14.48 9.91 0.23
CA PRO A 46 -14.29 9.13 1.44
C PRO A 46 -13.64 9.99 2.53
N LEU A 47 -14.01 9.72 3.79
CA LEU A 47 -13.46 10.47 4.93
C LEU A 47 -11.92 10.38 4.96
N PRO A 48 -11.21 11.47 5.27
CA PRO A 48 -9.74 11.47 5.34
C PRO A 48 -9.18 10.39 6.28
N GLU A 49 -9.88 10.09 7.37
CA GLU A 49 -9.53 9.03 8.33
C GLU A 49 -9.66 7.64 7.71
N THR A 50 -10.65 7.43 6.84
CA THR A 50 -10.85 6.17 6.12
C THR A 50 -9.70 5.94 5.15
N VAL A 51 -9.37 6.95 4.34
CA VAL A 51 -8.22 6.89 3.42
C VAL A 51 -6.92 6.61 4.19
N SER A 52 -6.72 7.27 5.33
CA SER A 52 -5.56 7.03 6.21
C SER A 52 -5.48 5.60 6.71
N LEU A 53 -6.59 5.06 7.18
CA LEU A 53 -6.65 3.72 7.73
C LEU A 53 -6.36 2.67 6.66
N VAL A 54 -6.95 2.83 5.48
CA VAL A 54 -6.74 1.92 4.35
C VAL A 54 -5.28 1.98 3.89
N GLU A 55 -4.69 3.17 3.83
CA GLU A 55 -3.26 3.34 3.54
C GLU A 55 -2.38 2.59 4.56
N ASP A 56 -2.65 2.75 5.86
CA ASP A 56 -1.93 2.05 6.94
C ASP A 56 -2.07 0.53 6.84
N ILE A 57 -3.27 0.02 6.49
CA ILE A 57 -3.52 -1.41 6.28
C ILE A 57 -2.74 -1.92 5.08
N ALA A 58 -2.78 -1.21 3.95
CA ALA A 58 -2.11 -1.61 2.73
C ALA A 58 -0.58 -1.68 2.92
N VAL A 59 0.01 -0.66 3.53
CA VAL A 59 1.45 -0.64 3.85
C VAL A 59 1.82 -1.79 4.77
N ARG A 60 1.05 -2.01 5.85
CA ARG A 60 1.31 -3.10 6.79
C ARG A 60 1.23 -4.46 6.08
N HIS A 61 0.22 -4.66 5.24
CA HIS A 61 0.05 -5.90 4.49
C HIS A 61 1.25 -6.18 3.58
N ILE A 62 1.71 -5.18 2.84
CA ILE A 62 2.90 -5.31 1.96
C ILE A 62 4.15 -5.67 2.78
N LEU A 63 4.35 -5.01 3.94
CA LEU A 63 5.47 -5.29 4.82
C LEU A 63 5.43 -6.71 5.39
N GLU A 64 4.25 -7.18 5.83
CA GLU A 64 4.04 -8.54 6.32
C GLU A 64 4.33 -9.59 5.24
N MET A 65 3.87 -9.37 4.01
CA MET A 65 4.12 -10.25 2.87
C MET A 65 5.61 -10.36 2.53
N ASN A 66 6.35 -9.25 2.57
CA ASN A 66 7.79 -9.23 2.33
C ASN A 66 8.56 -9.93 3.46
N TYR A 67 8.21 -9.66 4.71
CA TYR A 67 8.82 -10.32 5.87
C TYR A 67 8.65 -11.84 5.83
N MET A 68 7.44 -12.32 5.49
CA MET A 68 7.17 -13.75 5.33
C MET A 68 8.02 -14.37 4.21
N THR A 69 8.15 -13.68 3.08
CA THR A 69 8.94 -14.14 1.93
C THR A 69 10.42 -14.27 2.26
N ASP A 70 10.99 -13.30 2.96
CA ASP A 70 12.41 -13.31 3.33
C ASP A 70 12.73 -14.41 4.34
N ASN A 71 11.86 -14.62 5.34
CA ASN A 71 11.99 -15.71 6.29
C ASN A 71 11.91 -17.09 5.61
N LEU A 72 11.01 -17.26 4.64
CA LEU A 72 10.89 -18.52 3.90
C LEU A 72 12.14 -18.80 3.06
N LYS A 73 12.71 -17.79 2.40
CA LYS A 73 13.96 -17.91 1.64
C LYS A 73 15.15 -18.29 2.52
N LEU A 74 15.23 -17.73 3.73
CA LEU A 74 16.27 -18.07 4.70
C LEU A 74 16.17 -19.53 5.14
N ILE A 75 14.97 -20.00 5.52
CA ILE A 75 14.73 -21.40 5.92
C ILE A 75 15.01 -22.35 4.76
N SER A 76 14.60 -22.00 3.54
CA SER A 76 14.88 -22.81 2.34
C SER A 76 16.38 -22.90 2.05
N ARG A 77 17.15 -21.83 2.26
CA ARG A 77 18.61 -21.83 2.11
C ARG A 77 19.29 -22.71 3.16
N GLU A 78 18.86 -22.63 4.43
CA GLU A 78 19.40 -23.47 5.50
C GLU A 78 19.13 -24.96 5.28
N ASN A 79 17.93 -25.32 4.81
CA ASN A 79 17.58 -26.69 4.50
C ASN A 79 18.40 -27.24 3.31
N HIS A 80 18.68 -26.43 2.29
CA HIS A 80 19.53 -26.84 1.17
C HIS A 80 20.97 -27.12 1.64
N LEU A 81 21.53 -26.26 2.50
CA LEU A 81 22.86 -26.48 3.08
C LEU A 81 22.93 -27.76 3.93
N LYS A 82 21.93 -28.00 4.80
CA LYS A 82 21.86 -29.24 5.61
C LYS A 82 21.70 -30.49 4.75
N GLY A 83 20.90 -30.42 3.68
CA GLY A 83 20.71 -31.52 2.73
C GLY A 83 21.96 -31.85 1.91
N THR A 84 22.80 -30.85 1.60
CA THR A 84 24.07 -31.09 0.87
C THR A 84 25.14 -31.71 1.77
N VAL A 85 25.20 -31.31 3.05
CA VAL A 85 26.17 -31.82 4.03
C VAL A 85 25.84 -33.26 4.47
N GLY A 86 24.57 -33.67 4.47
CA GLY A 86 24.14 -35.01 4.87
C GLY A 86 24.30 -36.12 3.83
N VAL A 87 24.61 -35.80 2.57
CA VAL A 87 24.78 -36.78 1.47
C VAL A 87 26.26 -37.12 1.24
N GLY A 88 27.17 -36.46 1.96
CA GLY A 88 28.60 -36.71 1.91
C GLY A 88 29.11 -37.57 3.07
N LEU A 89 28.60 -38.79 3.24
CA LEU A 89 29.24 -39.87 4.02
C LEU A 89 28.96 -41.23 3.36
#